data_AF-A0A9R1BFZ0-F1
#
_entry.id   AF-A0A9R1BFZ0-F1
#
_cell.length_a   1.000
_cell.length_b   1.000
_cell.length_c   1.000
_cell.angle_alpha   90.00
_cell.angle_beta   90.00
_cell.angle_gamma   90.00
#
_symmetry.space_group_name_H-M   'P 1'
#
loop_
_entity.id
_entity.type
_entity.pdbx_description
1 polymer ?
#
loop_
_entity_poly.entity_id
_entity_poly.type
_entity_poly.pdbx_seq_one_letter_code
_entity_poly.pdbx_strand_id
1 'polypeptide(L)'
;MATRVLDTLAVAAEGGGGGGALPLTFFDVPWIFTGPVERVFFYPYPHPPERAHLLFSVECRRRLSPPVPQEYLGNCLRPCFVEVGARDLLGADGVTTAAAAIGAAIRALDGDGVLAGAEGWFQKILSLVPRRPMSVGGSPRYGVYDTDFGLGRPSKVELVSIDKTPGTVSLAEGTDGQRGIEVGVALPEADMARFASCFSDGLQQL
;
A
#
# COMPACT_ATOMS: atom_id res chain seq x y z
N MET A 1 17.02 -19.73 16.28
CA MET A 1 18.31 -19.41 15.65
C MET A 1 18.64 -17.99 16.08
N ALA A 2 19.69 -17.78 16.88
CA ALA A 2 19.99 -16.48 17.46
C ALA A 2 20.89 -15.68 16.52
N THR A 3 20.46 -14.47 16.15
CA THR A 3 21.22 -13.56 15.29
C THR A 3 22.35 -12.93 16.09
N ARG A 4 23.59 -13.04 15.58
CA ARG A 4 24.78 -12.36 16.13
C ARG A 4 25.20 -11.28 15.15
N VAL A 5 25.13 -10.02 15.57
CA VAL A 5 25.65 -8.88 14.81
C VAL A 5 27.18 -8.96 14.83
N LEU A 6 27.79 -9.01 13.66
CA LEU A 6 29.24 -9.16 13.50
C LEU A 6 29.94 -7.81 13.42
N ASP A 7 29.28 -6.79 12.87
CA ASP A 7 29.78 -5.42 12.84
C ASP A 7 28.65 -4.41 12.64
N THR A 8 28.84 -3.19 13.14
CA THR A 8 27.93 -2.05 12.99
C THR A 8 28.75 -0.85 12.58
N LEU A 9 28.58 -0.40 11.33
CA LEU A 9 29.19 0.84 10.85
C LEU A 9 28.21 2.01 10.98
N ALA A 10 28.66 3.08 11.64
CA ALA A 10 27.97 4.36 11.63
C ALA A 10 28.49 5.20 10.46
N VAL A 11 27.62 5.51 9.49
CA VAL A 11 27.93 6.46 8.41
C VAL A 11 27.52 7.84 8.91
N ALA A 12 28.50 8.71 9.15
CA ALA A 12 28.24 10.11 9.47
C ALA A 12 27.82 10.85 8.20
N ALA A 13 26.74 11.64 8.27
CA ALA A 13 26.46 12.64 7.25
C ALA A 13 27.52 13.76 7.35
N GLU A 14 28.14 14.12 6.23
CA GLU A 14 29.01 15.29 6.20
C GLU A 14 28.18 16.57 6.41
N GLY A 15 28.68 17.46 7.29
CA GLY A 15 28.22 18.84 7.40
C GLY A 15 27.20 19.09 8.52
N GLY A 16 27.70 19.59 9.65
CA GLY A 16 26.96 19.75 10.90
C GLY A 16 25.76 20.70 10.88
N GLY A 17 24.78 20.36 11.72
CA GLY A 17 23.63 21.21 12.06
C GLY A 17 22.78 20.64 13.19
N GLY A 18 23.34 20.51 14.40
CA GLY A 18 22.59 20.29 15.66
C GLY A 18 22.02 18.88 15.85
N GLY A 19 22.31 18.29 17.02
CA GLY A 19 21.77 16.98 17.41
C GLY A 19 20.24 17.00 17.48
N GLY A 20 19.59 16.60 16.39
CA GLY A 20 18.16 16.32 16.32
C GLY A 20 17.95 14.82 16.24
N ALA A 21 17.89 14.15 17.39
CA ALA A 21 17.15 12.89 17.44
C ALA A 21 15.68 13.26 17.24
N LEU A 22 15.14 13.01 16.05
CA LEU A 22 13.72 13.21 15.78
C LEU A 22 12.95 12.22 16.66
N PRO A 23 12.07 12.68 17.57
CA PRO A 23 11.25 11.76 18.36
C PRO A 23 10.38 10.95 17.40
N LEU A 24 10.46 9.62 17.49
CA LEU A 24 9.55 8.71 16.80
C LEU A 24 8.12 9.17 17.09
N THR A 25 7.40 9.55 16.05
CA THR A 25 6.01 9.95 16.19
C THR A 25 5.15 8.70 16.38
N PHE A 26 3.92 8.85 16.88
CA PHE A 26 2.94 7.75 16.99
C PHE A 26 2.78 6.96 15.67
N PHE A 27 3.06 7.59 14.52
CA PHE A 27 2.99 6.97 13.19
C PHE A 27 4.17 6.04 12.86
N ASP A 28 5.29 6.13 13.59
CA ASP A 28 6.52 5.38 13.30
C ASP A 28 6.61 4.07 14.11
N VAL A 29 5.87 3.98 15.22
CA VAL A 29 5.85 2.84 16.14
C VAL A 29 5.30 1.53 15.51
N PRO A 30 4.26 1.55 14.66
CA PRO A 30 3.75 0.33 14.02
C PRO A 30 4.79 -0.39 13.14
N TRP A 31 5.77 0.34 12.60
CA TRP A 31 6.78 -0.18 11.69
C TRP A 31 7.96 -0.83 12.42
N ILE A 32 8.18 -0.50 13.71
CA ILE A 32 9.27 -1.03 14.55
C ILE A 32 9.06 -2.53 14.89
N PHE A 33 7.82 -3.01 14.93
CA PHE A 33 7.48 -4.39 15.29
C PHE A 33 7.33 -5.34 14.09
N THR A 34 7.71 -4.90 12.89
CA THR A 34 7.78 -5.77 11.72
C THR A 34 9.08 -6.60 11.73
N GLY A 35 9.19 -7.49 12.73
CA GLY A 35 10.27 -8.49 12.82
C GLY A 35 10.21 -9.53 11.68
N PRO A 36 11.27 -10.34 11.48
CA PRO A 36 11.37 -11.23 10.34
C PRO A 36 10.39 -12.41 10.44
N VAL A 37 9.54 -12.53 9.42
CA VAL A 37 8.75 -13.70 8.98
C VAL A 37 8.39 -14.71 10.07
N GLU A 38 7.18 -14.58 10.61
CA GLU A 38 6.52 -15.68 11.31
C GLU A 38 5.98 -16.71 10.29
N ARG A 39 6.26 -17.99 10.54
CA ARG A 39 5.79 -19.09 9.69
C ARG A 39 4.31 -19.32 9.92
N VAL A 40 3.50 -18.99 8.91
CA VAL A 40 2.06 -19.28 8.87
C VAL A 40 1.86 -20.67 8.26
N PHE A 41 1.17 -21.54 8.98
CA PHE A 41 0.70 -22.82 8.45
C PHE A 41 -0.55 -22.57 7.58
N PHE A 42 -0.53 -23.05 6.33
CA PHE A 42 -1.68 -22.97 5.43
C PHE A 42 -2.60 -24.15 5.66
N TYR A 43 -3.81 -23.89 6.16
CA TYR A 43 -4.92 -24.82 6.08
C TYR A 43 -5.78 -24.46 4.86
N PRO A 44 -6.39 -25.43 4.17
CA PRO A 44 -7.45 -25.15 3.21
C PRO A 44 -8.56 -24.39 3.93
N TYR A 45 -8.77 -23.12 3.59
CA TYR A 45 -9.91 -22.37 4.10
C TYR A 45 -11.13 -22.78 3.26
N PRO A 46 -12.12 -23.49 3.84
CA PRO A 46 -13.07 -24.29 3.06
C PRO A 46 -14.15 -23.45 2.33
N HIS A 47 -14.13 -22.12 2.44
CA HIS A 47 -15.11 -21.26 1.79
C HIS A 47 -14.43 -20.03 1.18
N PRO A 48 -14.78 -19.61 -0.05
CA PRO A 48 -14.38 -18.30 -0.53
C PRO A 48 -14.84 -17.25 0.50
N PRO A 49 -14.00 -16.25 0.83
CA PRO A 49 -14.37 -15.26 1.83
C PRO A 49 -15.69 -14.61 1.43
N GLU A 50 -16.64 -14.51 2.35
CA GLU A 50 -17.95 -13.88 2.08
C GLU A 50 -17.79 -12.42 1.61
N ARG A 51 -16.74 -11.75 2.11
CA ARG A 51 -16.44 -10.35 1.86
C ARG A 51 -14.95 -10.18 1.52
N ALA A 52 -14.67 -9.41 0.49
CA ALA A 52 -13.33 -8.98 0.11
C ALA A 52 -13.04 -7.59 0.68
N HIS A 53 -11.78 -7.36 1.02
CA HIS A 53 -11.31 -6.15 1.70
C HIS A 53 -10.17 -5.52 0.92
N LEU A 54 -10.20 -4.20 0.77
CA LEU A 54 -9.11 -3.41 0.22
C LEU A 54 -8.73 -2.31 1.22
N LEU A 55 -7.42 -2.16 1.45
CA LEU A 55 -6.83 -1.16 2.32
C LEU A 55 -5.77 -0.37 1.55
N PHE A 56 -5.90 0.94 1.45
CA PHE A 56 -4.87 1.79 0.87
C PHE A 56 -4.65 3.07 1.66
N SER A 57 -3.46 3.62 1.58
CA SER A 57 -3.10 4.86 2.26
C SER A 57 -3.52 6.09 1.45
N VAL A 58 -3.97 7.12 2.14
CA VAL A 58 -4.36 8.42 1.58
C VAL A 58 -3.46 9.50 2.14
N GLU A 59 -2.82 10.26 1.25
CA GLU A 59 -2.03 11.44 1.59
C GLU A 59 -2.95 12.55 2.12
N CYS A 60 -2.63 13.08 3.31
CA CYS A 60 -3.51 13.97 4.04
C CYS A 60 -3.04 15.43 4.08
N ARG A 61 -1.80 15.76 3.69
CA ARG A 61 -1.23 17.12 3.85
C ARG A 61 -2.15 18.19 3.27
N ARG A 62 -2.63 17.98 2.04
CA ARG A 62 -3.54 18.94 1.35
C ARG A 62 -5.00 18.87 1.83
N ARG A 63 -5.37 17.84 2.58
CA ARG A 63 -6.75 17.61 3.09
C ARG A 63 -6.96 18.14 4.51
N LEU A 64 -5.90 18.56 5.18
CA LEU A 64 -5.97 19.19 6.49
C LEU A 64 -6.30 20.68 6.37
N SER A 65 -6.88 21.24 7.43
CA SER A 65 -7.18 22.67 7.55
C SER A 65 -6.55 23.22 8.83
N PRO A 66 -5.46 24.03 8.75
CA PRO A 66 -4.77 24.43 7.51
C PRO A 66 -4.01 23.26 6.85
N PRO A 67 -3.71 23.33 5.54
CA PRO A 67 -2.89 22.34 4.87
C PRO A 67 -1.48 22.26 5.46
N VAL A 68 -0.93 21.05 5.52
CA VAL A 68 0.47 20.82 5.89
C VAL A 68 1.37 21.08 4.67
N PRO A 69 2.53 21.75 4.81
CA PRO A 69 3.47 21.95 3.71
C PRO A 69 3.90 20.63 3.05
N GLN A 70 4.17 20.65 1.75
CA GLN A 70 4.60 19.44 1.03
C GLN A 70 5.99 18.96 1.46
N GLU A 71 6.81 19.89 1.93
CA GLU A 71 8.16 19.70 2.43
C GLU A 71 8.18 19.08 3.84
N TYR A 72 7.01 18.90 4.47
CA TYR A 72 6.92 18.26 5.78
C TYR A 72 7.52 16.85 5.74
N LEU A 73 8.62 16.68 6.48
CA LEU A 73 9.34 15.41 6.63
C LEU A 73 8.70 14.59 7.76
N GLY A 74 7.75 13.74 7.38
CA GLY A 74 7.06 12.84 8.30
C GLY A 74 5.86 12.15 7.67
N ASN A 75 5.22 11.29 8.44
CA ASN A 75 4.01 10.60 8.03
C ASN A 75 2.80 11.53 8.13
N CYS A 76 2.01 11.59 7.06
CA CYS A 76 0.73 12.30 7.01
C CYS A 76 -0.26 11.48 6.16
N LEU A 77 -0.54 10.26 6.64
CA LEU A 77 -1.32 9.26 5.93
C LEU A 77 -2.51 8.81 6.78
N ARG A 78 -3.64 8.56 6.10
CA ARG A 78 -4.83 7.91 6.65
C ARG A 78 -5.09 6.60 5.90
N PRO A 79 -5.45 5.49 6.58
CA PRO A 79 -5.97 4.31 5.91
C PRO A 79 -7.39 4.53 5.38
N CYS A 80 -7.62 4.15 4.13
CA CYS A 80 -8.94 4.03 3.53
C CYS A 80 -9.32 2.54 3.44
N PHE A 81 -10.52 2.21 3.89
CA PHE A 81 -11.01 0.83 3.98
C PHE A 81 -12.19 0.66 3.04
N VAL A 82 -12.13 -0.38 2.21
CA VAL A 82 -13.20 -0.75 1.29
C VAL A 82 -13.56 -2.20 1.54
N GLU A 83 -14.85 -2.50 1.55
CA GLU A 83 -15.38 -3.84 1.75
C GLU A 83 -16.50 -4.09 0.75
N VAL A 84 -16.45 -5.23 0.08
CA VAL A 84 -17.45 -5.65 -0.92
C VAL A 84 -17.75 -7.13 -0.75
N GLY A 85 -18.98 -7.56 -1.03
CA GLY A 85 -19.31 -8.99 -1.09
C GLY A 85 -18.48 -9.68 -2.17
N ALA A 86 -17.84 -10.80 -1.85
CA ALA A 86 -16.99 -11.48 -2.84
C ALA A 86 -17.80 -12.01 -4.03
N ARG A 87 -19.07 -12.38 -3.81
CA ARG A 87 -19.98 -12.79 -4.88
C ARG A 87 -20.28 -11.64 -5.85
N ASP A 88 -20.39 -10.42 -5.34
CA ASP A 88 -20.67 -9.24 -6.16
C ASP A 88 -19.44 -8.88 -7.01
N LEU A 89 -18.23 -9.02 -6.44
CA LEU A 89 -16.97 -8.83 -7.18
C LEU A 89 -16.73 -9.89 -8.26
N LEU A 90 -17.19 -11.12 -8.04
CA LEU A 90 -17.06 -12.22 -9.00
C LEU A 90 -18.23 -12.27 -10.01
N GLY A 91 -19.20 -11.37 -9.88
CA GLY A 91 -20.32 -11.22 -10.81
C GLY A 91 -19.92 -10.45 -12.08
N ALA A 92 -20.84 -10.39 -13.05
CA ALA A 92 -20.62 -9.72 -14.32
C ALA A 92 -20.25 -8.23 -14.17
N ASP A 93 -20.83 -7.55 -13.17
CA ASP A 93 -20.58 -6.13 -12.88
C ASP A 93 -19.48 -5.92 -11.82
N GLY A 94 -18.61 -6.92 -11.62
CA GLY A 94 -17.62 -6.92 -10.54
C GLY A 94 -16.69 -5.71 -10.53
N VAL A 95 -16.18 -5.31 -11.69
CA VAL A 95 -15.29 -4.13 -11.84
C VAL A 95 -16.03 -2.84 -11.49
N THR A 96 -17.24 -2.64 -12.01
CA THR A 96 -18.06 -1.46 -11.72
C THR A 96 -18.43 -1.39 -10.23
N THR A 97 -18.74 -2.54 -9.63
CA THR A 97 -19.04 -2.67 -8.20
C THR A 97 -17.83 -2.28 -7.35
N ALA A 98 -16.63 -2.78 -7.70
CA ALA A 98 -15.39 -2.41 -7.03
C ALA A 98 -15.12 -0.90 -7.14
N ALA A 99 -15.21 -0.35 -8.36
CA ALA A 99 -14.99 1.07 -8.62
C ALA A 99 -15.96 1.97 -7.85
N ALA A 100 -17.25 1.60 -7.79
CA ALA A 100 -18.26 2.31 -7.03
C ALA A 100 -17.96 2.30 -5.52
N ALA A 101 -17.58 1.14 -4.97
CA ALA A 101 -17.24 0.99 -3.56
C ALA A 101 -15.98 1.79 -3.18
N ILE A 102 -14.91 1.73 -4.00
CA ILE A 102 -13.69 2.52 -3.81
C ILE A 102 -14.02 4.01 -3.88
N GLY A 103 -14.78 4.44 -4.89
CA GLY A 103 -15.19 5.84 -5.03
C GLY A 103 -16.03 6.34 -3.87
N ALA A 104 -16.94 5.51 -3.34
CA ALA A 104 -17.73 5.85 -2.15
C ALA A 104 -16.84 6.00 -0.91
N ALA A 105 -15.89 5.07 -0.70
CA ALA A 105 -14.95 5.15 0.41
C ALA A 105 -14.05 6.40 0.34
N ILE A 106 -13.61 6.79 -0.86
CA ILE A 106 -12.82 8.03 -1.07
C ILE A 106 -13.67 9.27 -0.77
N ARG A 107 -14.91 9.35 -1.26
CA ARG A 107 -15.81 10.49 -0.99
C ARG A 107 -16.14 10.63 0.49
N ALA A 108 -16.27 9.51 1.21
CA ALA A 108 -16.50 9.52 2.65
C ALA A 108 -15.34 10.16 3.45
N LEU A 109 -14.13 10.29 2.85
CA LEU A 109 -13.00 10.95 3.50
C LEU A 109 -13.18 12.46 3.66
N ASP A 110 -14.04 13.07 2.84
CA ASP A 110 -14.28 14.52 2.82
C ASP A 110 -15.39 14.97 3.79
N GLY A 111 -15.94 14.03 4.59
CA GLY A 111 -16.99 14.30 5.58
C GLY A 111 -16.47 14.98 6.85
N ASP A 112 -16.46 14.26 7.97
CA ASP A 112 -16.12 14.77 9.33
C ASP A 112 -14.64 15.17 9.53
N GLY A 113 -13.91 15.40 8.44
CA GLY A 113 -12.48 15.69 8.40
C GLY A 113 -11.63 14.46 8.14
N VAL A 114 -10.46 14.69 7.52
CA VAL A 114 -9.55 13.62 7.09
C VAL A 114 -8.97 12.82 8.26
N LEU A 115 -9.02 13.33 9.50
CA LEU A 115 -8.53 12.63 10.69
C LEU A 115 -9.65 12.00 11.54
N ALA A 116 -10.91 12.02 11.08
CA ALA A 116 -12.01 11.47 11.87
C ALA A 116 -11.79 9.98 12.24
N GLY A 117 -11.98 9.64 13.52
CA GLY A 117 -11.83 8.28 14.05
C GLY A 117 -10.39 7.75 14.06
N ALA A 118 -9.39 8.63 14.02
CA ALA A 118 -7.97 8.26 14.00
C ALA A 118 -7.57 7.32 15.14
N GLU A 119 -8.17 7.50 16.31
CA GLU A 119 -8.00 6.66 17.50
C GLU A 119 -8.35 5.19 17.26
N GLY A 120 -9.25 4.90 16.31
CA GLY A 120 -9.72 3.54 15.99
C GLY A 120 -9.03 2.89 14.79
N TRP A 121 -8.25 3.64 13.99
CA TRP A 121 -7.71 3.13 12.73
C TRP A 121 -6.80 1.92 12.91
N PHE A 122 -5.90 1.95 13.89
CA PHE A 122 -4.98 0.85 14.15
C PHE A 122 -5.73 -0.44 14.52
N GLN A 123 -6.72 -0.33 15.41
CA GLN A 123 -7.57 -1.48 15.80
C GLN A 123 -8.34 -2.04 14.59
N LYS A 124 -8.81 -1.17 13.70
CA LYS A 124 -9.47 -1.58 12.46
C LYS A 124 -8.51 -2.28 11.50
N ILE A 125 -7.25 -1.85 11.39
CA ILE A 125 -6.24 -2.57 10.60
C ILE A 125 -6.02 -3.97 11.18
N LEU A 126 -5.81 -4.06 12.50
CA LEU A 126 -5.60 -5.34 13.18
C LEU A 126 -6.78 -6.32 13.00
N SER A 127 -8.02 -5.81 13.00
CA SER A 127 -9.20 -6.66 12.78
C SER A 127 -9.32 -7.16 11.34
N LEU A 128 -8.70 -6.49 10.37
CA LEU A 128 -8.69 -6.89 8.98
C LEU A 128 -7.57 -7.87 8.66
N VAL A 129 -6.43 -7.86 9.35
CA VAL A 129 -5.28 -8.75 9.07
C VAL A 129 -5.71 -10.24 8.93
N PRO A 130 -6.52 -10.83 9.83
CA PRO A 130 -6.99 -12.22 9.67
C PRO A 130 -7.84 -12.45 8.41
N ARG A 131 -8.44 -11.41 7.85
CA ARG A 131 -9.26 -11.45 6.64
C ARG A 131 -8.44 -11.30 5.35
N ARG A 132 -7.11 -11.16 5.44
CA ARG A 132 -6.17 -11.06 4.32
C ARG A 132 -6.60 -9.99 3.29
N PRO A 133 -6.67 -8.71 3.70
CA PRO A 133 -7.07 -7.65 2.79
C PRO A 133 -6.05 -7.50 1.66
N MET A 134 -6.53 -7.12 0.48
CA MET A 134 -5.64 -6.56 -0.53
C MET A 134 -5.17 -5.19 -0.03
N SER A 135 -3.90 -4.86 -0.27
CA SER A 135 -3.38 -3.53 0.02
C SER A 135 -2.62 -2.93 -1.15
N VAL A 136 -2.47 -1.61 -1.15
CA VAL A 136 -1.78 -0.89 -2.22
C VAL A 136 -0.58 -0.15 -1.63
N GLY A 137 0.60 -0.45 -2.15
CA GLY A 137 1.84 0.29 -1.92
C GLY A 137 2.15 1.23 -3.08
N GLY A 138 2.59 2.45 -2.78
CA GLY A 138 2.94 3.44 -3.80
C GLY A 138 1.75 4.30 -4.27
N SER A 139 2.02 5.16 -5.24
CA SER A 139 1.04 6.02 -5.88
C SER A 139 1.54 6.46 -7.26
N PRO A 140 0.67 6.52 -8.29
CA PRO A 140 1.01 7.12 -9.58
C PRO A 140 1.35 8.62 -9.53
N ARG A 141 1.27 9.23 -8.34
CA ARG A 141 1.62 10.64 -8.11
C ARG A 141 3.01 10.83 -7.52
N TYR A 142 3.73 9.76 -7.21
CA TYR A 142 5.05 9.85 -6.60
C TYR A 142 6.14 10.23 -7.61
N GLY A 143 5.94 9.99 -8.92
CA GLY A 143 6.92 10.38 -9.93
C GLY A 143 8.24 9.63 -9.75
N VAL A 144 8.17 8.35 -9.38
CA VAL A 144 9.36 7.52 -9.15
C VAL A 144 10.23 7.41 -10.40
N TYR A 145 9.61 7.42 -11.58
CA TYR A 145 10.30 7.44 -12.89
C TYR A 145 10.87 8.81 -13.28
N ASP A 146 10.59 9.88 -12.53
CA ASP A 146 11.19 11.20 -12.75
C ASP A 146 12.54 11.36 -12.04
N THR A 147 12.96 10.36 -11.27
CA THR A 147 14.24 10.35 -10.56
C THR A 147 15.42 10.25 -11.53
N ASP A 148 16.24 11.30 -11.65
CA ASP A 148 17.44 11.31 -12.47
C ASP A 148 18.68 11.67 -11.63
N PHE A 149 19.61 10.72 -11.52
CA PHE A 149 20.88 10.90 -10.81
C PHE A 149 22.02 11.43 -11.73
N GLY A 150 21.68 11.89 -12.93
CA GLY A 150 22.62 12.25 -14.00
C GLY A 150 22.91 11.13 -14.98
N LEU A 151 22.18 10.01 -14.88
CA LEU A 151 22.32 8.83 -15.74
C LEU A 151 21.10 8.65 -16.66
N GLY A 152 20.15 9.57 -16.61
CA GLY A 152 18.84 9.46 -17.25
C GLY A 152 17.80 8.86 -16.30
N ARG A 153 16.55 8.86 -16.77
CA ARG A 153 15.39 8.33 -16.03
C ARG A 153 15.48 6.81 -15.86
N PRO A 154 14.87 6.22 -14.81
CA PRO A 154 14.88 4.79 -14.59
C PRO A 154 14.15 4.07 -15.72
N SER A 155 14.69 2.94 -16.17
CA SER A 155 14.01 2.10 -17.16
C SER A 155 12.89 1.24 -16.54
N LYS A 156 12.98 0.99 -15.23
CA LYS A 156 12.04 0.14 -14.47
C LYS A 156 12.14 0.48 -12.97
N VAL A 157 11.01 0.50 -12.28
CA VAL A 157 10.91 0.63 -10.82
C VAL A 157 10.13 -0.57 -10.27
N GLU A 158 10.63 -1.16 -9.19
CA GLU A 158 10.00 -2.30 -8.51
C GLU A 158 9.93 -2.05 -7.00
N LEU A 159 8.72 -2.17 -6.44
CA LEU A 159 8.53 -2.10 -4.99
C LEU A 159 8.68 -3.50 -4.39
N VAL A 160 9.93 -3.92 -4.13
CA VAL A 160 10.24 -5.30 -3.71
C VAL A 160 9.52 -5.74 -2.44
N SER A 161 9.21 -4.81 -1.53
CA SER A 161 8.58 -5.13 -0.23
C SER A 161 7.16 -5.68 -0.32
N ILE A 162 6.52 -5.66 -1.50
CA ILE A 162 5.19 -6.26 -1.69
C ILE A 162 5.22 -7.79 -1.51
N ASP A 163 6.36 -8.44 -1.68
CA ASP A 163 6.52 -9.89 -1.46
C ASP A 163 6.41 -10.29 0.03
N LYS A 164 6.76 -9.36 0.93
CA LYS A 164 6.76 -9.58 2.39
C LYS A 164 5.37 -9.49 3.00
N THR A 165 4.43 -8.87 2.30
CA THR A 165 3.08 -8.60 2.81
C THR A 165 2.04 -9.21 1.86
N PRO A 166 1.58 -10.45 2.13
CA PRO A 166 0.64 -11.15 1.26
C PRO A 166 -0.59 -10.29 0.92
N GLY A 167 -0.91 -10.20 -0.38
CA GLY A 167 -2.04 -9.41 -0.87
C GLY A 167 -1.72 -7.94 -1.19
N THR A 168 -0.47 -7.49 -1.00
CA THR A 168 -0.05 -6.15 -1.40
C THR A 168 0.27 -6.11 -2.90
N VAL A 169 -0.27 -5.11 -3.59
CA VAL A 169 0.14 -4.74 -4.95
C VAL A 169 0.86 -3.40 -4.92
N SER A 170 1.79 -3.19 -5.83
CA SER A 170 2.41 -1.87 -6.02
C SER A 170 1.70 -1.09 -7.11
N LEU A 171 1.71 0.24 -7.00
CA LEU A 171 1.08 1.16 -7.93
C LEU A 171 2.01 2.33 -8.24
N ALA A 172 2.32 2.53 -9.52
CA ALA A 172 3.16 3.62 -10.01
C ALA A 172 2.62 4.21 -11.32
N GLU A 173 3.15 5.35 -11.74
CA GLU A 173 2.90 5.92 -13.06
C GLU A 173 3.50 5.05 -14.18
N GLY A 174 2.86 5.05 -15.35
CA GLY A 174 3.38 4.35 -16.53
C GLY A 174 4.67 4.97 -17.08
N THR A 175 5.52 4.13 -17.67
CA THR A 175 6.85 4.50 -18.18
C THR A 175 6.83 5.17 -19.55
N ASP A 176 5.73 5.04 -20.30
CA ASP A 176 5.63 5.37 -21.73
C ASP A 176 5.11 6.79 -22.02
N GLY A 177 4.96 7.63 -20.99
CA GLY A 177 4.43 8.99 -21.13
C GLY A 177 2.95 9.05 -21.53
N GLN A 178 2.29 7.89 -21.68
CA GLN A 178 0.84 7.82 -21.72
C GLN A 178 0.31 7.85 -20.29
N ARG A 179 -0.97 8.20 -20.09
CA ARG A 179 -1.63 8.21 -18.77
C ARG A 179 -1.88 6.79 -18.23
N GLY A 180 -0.92 5.89 -18.40
CA GLY A 180 -0.96 4.52 -17.92
C GLY A 180 -0.65 4.42 -16.43
N ILE A 181 -0.99 3.27 -15.87
CA ILE A 181 -0.70 2.90 -14.49
C ILE A 181 0.05 1.58 -14.53
N GLU A 182 1.16 1.50 -13.80
CA GLU A 182 1.89 0.27 -13.62
C GLU A 182 1.46 -0.40 -12.30
N VAL A 183 1.13 -1.69 -12.36
CA VAL A 183 0.72 -2.50 -11.21
C VAL A 183 1.71 -3.65 -11.05
N GLY A 184 2.49 -3.63 -9.96
CA GLY A 184 3.37 -4.75 -9.61
C GLY A 184 2.66 -5.74 -8.70
N VAL A 185 2.75 -7.02 -9.04
CA VAL A 185 2.06 -8.12 -8.34
C VAL A 185 3.09 -9.22 -8.03
N ALA A 186 3.11 -9.70 -6.79
CA ALA A 186 3.94 -10.83 -6.38
C ALA A 186 3.05 -11.95 -5.83
N LEU A 187 3.04 -13.10 -6.50
CA LEU A 187 2.22 -14.27 -6.16
C LEU A 187 3.03 -15.56 -6.37
N PRO A 188 2.67 -16.67 -5.70
CA PRO A 188 3.17 -17.99 -6.09
C PRO A 188 2.91 -18.26 -7.58
N GLU A 189 3.80 -19.01 -8.23
CA GLU A 189 3.79 -19.23 -9.68
C GLU A 189 2.42 -19.69 -10.22
N ALA A 190 1.80 -20.67 -9.54
CA ALA A 190 0.49 -21.19 -9.93
C ALA A 190 -0.63 -20.13 -9.84
N ASP A 191 -0.57 -19.26 -8.83
CA ASP A 191 -1.55 -18.18 -8.65
C ASP A 191 -1.28 -17.02 -9.63
N MET A 192 -0.02 -16.73 -9.93
CA MET A 192 0.36 -15.74 -10.94
C MET A 192 -0.15 -16.13 -12.32
N ALA A 193 -0.04 -17.41 -12.72
CA ALA A 193 -0.57 -17.89 -13.99
C ALA A 193 -2.10 -17.68 -14.10
N ARG A 194 -2.83 -17.96 -13.01
CA ARG A 194 -4.28 -17.73 -12.92
C ARG A 194 -4.62 -16.24 -12.97
N PHE A 195 -3.89 -15.43 -12.21
CA PHE A 195 -4.07 -13.97 -12.19
C PHE A 195 -3.84 -13.36 -13.59
N ALA A 196 -2.75 -13.73 -14.26
CA ALA A 196 -2.40 -13.22 -15.58
C ALA A 196 -3.47 -13.54 -16.63
N SER A 197 -4.04 -14.76 -16.59
CA SER A 197 -5.17 -15.14 -17.45
C SER A 197 -6.37 -14.25 -17.15
N CYS A 198 -6.84 -14.20 -15.91
CA CYS A 198 -8.01 -13.40 -15.52
C CYS A 198 -7.85 -11.92 -15.86
N PHE A 199 -6.66 -11.35 -15.64
CA PHE A 199 -6.38 -9.95 -15.92
C PHE A 199 -6.43 -9.65 -17.43
N SER A 200 -5.81 -10.51 -18.24
CA SER A 200 -5.82 -10.37 -19.70
C SER A 200 -7.23 -10.52 -20.28
N ASP A 201 -7.98 -11.53 -19.81
CA ASP A 201 -9.35 -11.77 -20.23
C ASP A 201 -10.29 -10.62 -19.83
N GLY A 202 -10.08 -10.03 -18.65
CA GLY A 202 -10.85 -8.89 -18.17
C GLY A 202 -10.59 -7.62 -18.98
N LEU A 203 -9.35 -7.36 -19.39
CA LEU A 203 -9.02 -6.20 -20.23
C LEU A 203 -9.64 -6.29 -21.62
N GLN A 204 -9.81 -7.49 -22.18
CA GLN A 204 -10.45 -7.69 -23.48
C GLN A 204 -11.96 -7.43 -23.46
N GLN A 205 -12.57 -7.38 -22.26
CA GLN A 205 -14.00 -7.15 -22.07
C GLN A 205 -14.34 -5.67 -21.80
N LEU A 206 -13.33 -4.79 -21.70
CA LEU A 206 -13.47 -3.34 -21.55
C LEU A 206 -13.44 -2.64 -22.93
#